data_AF-A0A924U8S7-F1
#
_entry.id   AF-A0A924U8S7-F1
#
_cell.length_a   1.000
_cell.length_b   1.000
_cell.length_c   1.000
_cell.angle_alpha   90.00
_cell.angle_beta   90.00
_cell.angle_gamma   90.00
#
_symmetry.space_group_name_H-M   'P 1'
#
loop_
_entity.id
_entity.type
_entity.pdbx_description
1 polymer ?
#
loop_
_entity_poly.entity_id
_entity_poly.type
_entity_poly.pdbx_seq_one_letter_code
_entity_poly.pdbx_strand_id
1 'polypeptide(L)' 'IADGTISGGMIPKAETALLALEQGVRAVTILDGRLANASILELFTDHGAGSQIRTTEPSVTPRVKR' A
#
# COMPACT_ATOMS: atom_id res chain seq x y z
N ILE A 1 14.93 -1.17 -1.44
CA ILE A 1 15.90 -0.17 -1.97
C ILE A 1 17.13 -0.89 -2.54
N ALA A 2 17.71 -1.84 -1.80
CA ALA A 2 18.93 -2.55 -2.19
C ALA A 2 18.90 -3.25 -3.57
N ASP A 3 17.73 -3.68 -4.04
CA ASP A 3 17.51 -4.35 -5.34
C ASP A 3 16.93 -3.43 -6.43
N GLY A 4 16.71 -2.15 -6.12
CA GLY A 4 16.15 -1.18 -7.06
C GLY A 4 14.63 -1.27 -7.31
N THR A 5 13.91 -2.20 -6.66
CA THR A 5 12.45 -2.36 -6.86
C THR A 5 11.64 -1.12 -6.44
N ILE A 6 12.08 -0.43 -5.38
CA ILE A 6 11.56 0.89 -5.00
C ILE A 6 12.60 1.93 -5.42
N SER A 7 12.21 2.83 -6.33
CA SER A 7 13.11 3.83 -6.91
C SER A 7 12.40 5.17 -7.19
N GLY A 8 13.21 6.22 -7.42
CA GLY A 8 12.73 7.57 -7.74
C GLY A 8 11.78 8.13 -6.70
N GLY A 9 10.70 8.79 -7.15
CA GLY A 9 9.68 9.37 -6.27
C GLY A 9 8.89 8.37 -5.41
N MET A 10 9.10 7.06 -5.60
CA MET A 10 8.50 6.04 -4.74
C MET A 10 9.26 5.87 -3.41
N ILE A 11 10.56 6.22 -3.38
CA ILE A 11 11.37 6.18 -2.15
C ILE A 11 10.75 7.06 -1.06
N PRO A 12 10.49 8.37 -1.27
CA PRO A 12 9.92 9.21 -0.22
C PRO A 12 8.49 8.80 0.16
N LYS A 13 7.74 8.14 -0.74
CA LYS A 13 6.40 7.60 -0.43
C LYS A 13 6.49 6.40 0.52
N ALA A 14 7.44 5.49 0.27
CA ALA A 14 7.69 4.35 1.14
C ALA A 14 8.21 4.79 2.51
N GLU A 15 9.14 5.76 2.56
CA GLU A 15 9.66 6.32 3.82
C GLU A 15 8.55 6.99 4.66
N THR A 16 7.68 7.78 4.02
CA THR A 16 6.53 8.40 4.71
C THR A 16 5.57 7.33 5.24
N ALA A 17 5.32 6.26 4.48
CA ALA A 17 4.48 5.17 4.92
C ALA A 17 5.05 4.45 6.15
N LEU A 18 6.37 4.21 6.18
CA LEU A 18 7.06 3.60 7.31
C LEU A 18 6.99 4.50 8.56
N LEU A 19 7.27 5.79 8.41
CA LEU A 19 7.17 6.76 9.51
C LEU A 19 5.76 6.80 10.11
N ALA A 20 4.72 6.78 9.26
CA ALA A 20 3.34 6.77 9.72
C ALA A 20 3.02 5.51 10.57
N LEU A 21 3.52 4.34 10.15
CA LEU A 21 3.37 3.10 10.92
C LEU A 21 4.08 3.19 12.28
N GLU A 22 5.30 3.73 12.32
CA GLU A 22 6.05 3.95 13.56
C GLU A 22 5.32 4.89 14.53
N GLN A 23 4.54 5.84 14.00
CA GLN A 23 3.70 6.76 14.79
C GLN A 23 2.34 6.18 15.19
N GLY A 24 2.10 4.89 14.95
CA GLY A 24 0.91 4.18 15.40
C GLY A 24 -0.25 4.13 14.40
N VAL A 25 -0.03 4.52 13.13
CA VAL A 25 -1.01 4.26 12.07
C VAL A 25 -1.10 2.75 11.84
N ARG A 26 -2.33 2.22 11.75
CA ARG A 26 -2.56 0.77 11.64
C ARG A 26 -2.10 0.17 10.31
N ALA A 27 -2.25 0.91 9.22
CA ALA A 27 -1.89 0.51 7.86
C ALA A 27 -1.83 1.74 6.95
N VAL A 28 -1.00 1.67 5.91
CA VAL A 28 -0.90 2.70 4.87
C VAL A 28 -1.09 2.04 3.51
N THR A 29 -1.89 2.66 2.63
CA THR A 29 -2.04 2.20 1.24
C THR A 29 -1.50 3.26 0.27
N ILE A 30 -0.67 2.82 -0.68
CA ILE A 30 -0.28 3.60 -1.86
C ILE A 30 -1.25 3.25 -3.00
N LEU A 31 -2.11 4.20 -3.38
CA LEU A 31 -3.18 4.03 -4.37
C LEU A 31 -2.82 4.54 -5.76
N ASP A 32 -3.35 3.90 -6.81
CA ASP A 32 -3.38 4.50 -8.15
C ASP A 32 -4.54 5.50 -8.25
N GLY A 33 -4.21 6.79 -8.05
CA GLY A 33 -5.18 7.88 -8.10
C GLY A 33 -5.80 8.15 -9.49
N ARG A 34 -5.34 7.48 -10.56
CA ARG A 34 -5.94 7.60 -11.90
C ARG A 34 -7.21 6.76 -12.05
N LEU A 35 -7.41 5.76 -11.18
CA LEU A 35 -8.59 4.92 -11.20
C LEU A 35 -9.78 5.65 -10.56
N ALA A 36 -10.90 5.70 -11.27
CA ALA A 36 -12.13 6.25 -10.73
C ALA A 36 -12.54 5.47 -9.47
N ASN A 37 -12.89 6.20 -8.41
CA ASN A 37 -13.28 5.63 -7.11
C ASN A 37 -12.19 4.78 -6.43
N ALA A 38 -10.90 5.00 -6.71
CA ALA A 38 -9.78 4.23 -6.14
C ALA A 38 -9.88 4.03 -4.62
N SER A 39 -10.20 5.09 -3.86
CA SER A 39 -10.35 5.02 -2.41
C SER A 39 -11.52 4.12 -1.96
N ILE A 40 -12.64 4.17 -2.67
CA ILE A 40 -13.81 3.34 -2.37
C ILE A 40 -13.49 1.88 -2.69
N LEU A 41 -12.87 1.62 -3.84
CA LEU A 41 -12.46 0.28 -4.24
C LEU A 41 -11.48 -0.33 -3.24
N GLU A 42 -10.50 0.42 -2.75
CA GLU A 42 -9.58 -0.05 -1.71
C GLU A 42 -10.28 -0.41 -0.40
N LEU A 43 -11.24 0.42 0.04
CA LEU A 43 -11.89 0.24 1.34
C LEU A 43 -12.95 -0.86 1.34
N PHE A 44 -13.62 -1.08 0.20
CA PHE A 44 -14.82 -1.90 0.13
C PHE A 44 -14.71 -3.10 -0.83
N THR A 45 -13.52 -3.41 -1.36
CA THR A 45 -13.31 -4.59 -2.19
C THR A 45 -12.08 -5.37 -1.75
N ASP A 46 -12.16 -6.70 -1.84
CA ASP A 46 -11.05 -7.59 -1.52
C ASP A 46 -9.88 -7.51 -2.52
N HIS A 47 -10.11 -6.94 -3.70
CA HIS A 47 -9.05 -6.80 -4.70
C HIS A 47 -8.02 -5.74 -4.31
N GLY A 48 -8.45 -4.70 -3.57
CA GLY A 48 -7.67 -3.48 -3.37
C GLY A 48 -7.38 -2.74 -4.68
N ALA A 49 -7.14 -1.43 -4.60
CA ALA A 49 -6.73 -0.62 -5.75
C ALA A 49 -5.24 -0.24 -5.68
N GLY A 50 -4.53 -0.70 -4.65
CA GLY A 50 -3.15 -0.29 -4.40
C GLY A 50 -2.32 -1.32 -3.65
N SER A 51 -1.15 -0.85 -3.21
CA SER A 51 -0.23 -1.62 -2.37
C SER A 51 -0.40 -1.19 -0.92
N GLN A 52 -0.72 -2.16 -0.06
CA GLN A 52 -0.95 -1.91 1.35
C GLN A 52 0.24 -2.37 2.20
N ILE A 53 0.66 -1.52 3.12
CA ILE A 53 1.80 -1.69 4.01
C ILE A 53 1.27 -1.69 5.45
N ARG A 54 1.55 -2.75 6.20
CA ARG A 54 1.09 -2.95 7.58
C ARG A 54 2.05 -3.88 8.32
N THR A 55 2.05 -3.82 9.65
CA THR A 55 2.83 -4.71 10.53
C THR A 55 2.07 -5.97 10.95
N THR A 56 0.77 -6.03 10.64
CA THR A 56 -0.13 -7.13 11.00
C THR A 56 -0.39 -8.05 9.81
N GLU A 57 -0.77 -9.29 10.08
CA GLU A 57 -1.15 -10.22 9.02
C GLU A 57 -2.34 -9.70 8.20
N PRO A 58 -2.38 -9.96 6.88
CA PRO A 58 -3.51 -9.59 6.04
C PRO A 58 -4.80 -10.27 6.52
N SER A 59 -5.90 -9.50 6.58
CA SER A 59 -7.22 -10.06 6.90
C SER A 59 -7.82 -10.91 5.76
N VAL A 60 -7.25 -10.78 4.54
CA VAL A 60 -7.67 -11.49 3.34
C VAL A 60 -6.41 -12.04 2.66
N THR A 61 -6.48 -13.29 2.18
CA THR A 61 -5.38 -13.92 1.44
C THR A 61 -5.10 -13.17 0.14
N PRO A 62 -3.89 -12.61 -0.05
CA PRO A 62 -3.53 -11.94 -1.29
C PRO A 62 -3.58 -12.92 -2.47
N ARG A 63 -4.32 -12.61 -3.53
CA ARG A 63 -4.22 -13.37 -4.78
C ARG A 63 -2.92 -13.00 -5.48
N VAL A 64 -2.00 -13.95 -5.58
CA VAL A 64 -0.82 -13.82 -6.45
C VAL A 64 -1.33 -13.74 -7.89
N LYS A 65 -1.19 -12.58 -8.55
CA LYS A 65 -1.38 -12.49 -10.00
C LYS A 65 -0.25 -13.32 -10.63
N ARG A 66 -0.62 -14.39 -11.34
CA ARG A 66 0.29 -15.15 -12.20
C ARG A 66 0.78 -14.27 -13.34
#